data_AF-A0A5R9QGQ5-F1
#
_entry.id   AF-A0A5R9QGQ5-F1
#
_cell.length_a   1.000
_cell.length_b   1.000
_cell.length_c   1.000
_cell.angle_alpha   90.00
_cell.angle_beta   90.00
_cell.angle_gamma   90.00
#
_symmetry.space_group_name_H-M   'P 1'
#
loop_
_entity.id
_entity.type
_entity.pdbx_description
1 polymer ?
#
loop_
_entity_poly.entity_id
_entity_poly.type
_entity_poly.pdbx_seq_one_letter_code
_entity_poly.pdbx_strand_id
1 'polypeptide(L)'
;MQEPQDKALNLYPIDYPFETLYNRVKSKKLILNPDFQRKYKWDKDGWERSSKFIESCLMRIPLPSCYFAEEDDGTHLVIDGVQRITTIQRFFDDEFSLEGLTTFKDLEGKKFSDLGKYKSELESTTIRCIVLRKENPKNLISEIFSRLNQGAVELSDQEVRHALYPGPLDKLLEKLGEIEEIKNFGMGPKSEKDKNNLEAQEQVLRFFALKGDLTDYEDKLSKYLDNYMEKHQNLTLKETKSYATEFTEALDKCKTVFGKDIFIDTNKQRRRQSMVYYDLLMHSLAPVEINTVREKKENIKKAFTELCRNKDFQKSLSGGLQNKASILKRRALWESLLEKAIHGRR
;
A
#
# COMPACT_ATOMS: atom_id res chain seq x y z
N MET A 1 -18.20 24.52 11.30
CA MET A 1 -17.10 24.69 12.26
C MET A 1 -16.90 23.35 12.95
N GLN A 2 -15.82 22.63 12.68
CA GLN A 2 -15.45 21.45 13.48
C GLN A 2 -14.99 21.93 14.86
N GLU A 3 -15.49 21.29 15.92
CA GLU A 3 -15.15 21.66 17.29
C GLU A 3 -13.66 21.45 17.59
N PRO A 4 -13.06 22.21 18.53
CA PRO A 4 -11.64 22.14 18.85
C PRO A 4 -11.13 20.76 19.30
N GLN A 5 -12.03 19.87 19.75
CA GLN A 5 -11.68 18.53 20.21
C GLN A 5 -11.23 17.59 19.08
N ASP A 6 -11.63 17.86 17.82
CA ASP A 6 -11.27 17.03 16.65
C ASP A 6 -9.85 17.27 16.11
N LYS A 7 -9.02 18.09 16.78
CA LYS A 7 -7.67 18.45 16.33
C LYS A 7 -6.55 17.93 17.23
N ALA A 8 -6.87 17.48 18.44
CA ALA A 8 -5.90 17.00 19.41
C ALA A 8 -5.91 15.48 19.46
N LEU A 9 -4.73 14.88 19.56
CA LEU A 9 -4.58 13.45 19.63
C LEU A 9 -4.68 12.95 21.07
N ASN A 10 -5.49 11.92 21.28
CA ASN A 10 -5.49 11.14 22.50
C ASN A 10 -4.33 10.14 22.47
N LEU A 11 -3.24 10.51 23.13
CA LEU A 11 -2.01 9.71 23.20
C LEU A 11 -1.83 9.13 24.59
N TYR A 12 -1.45 7.86 24.66
CA TYR A 12 -1.15 7.18 25.90
C TYR A 12 0.31 6.69 25.90
N PRO A 13 1.21 7.42 26.58
CA PRO A 13 2.61 7.01 26.70
C PRO A 13 2.74 5.87 27.71
N ILE A 14 3.50 4.85 27.36
CA ILE A 14 3.81 3.69 28.19
C ILE A 14 5.24 3.23 27.90
N ASP A 15 6.03 2.98 28.94
CA ASP A 15 7.37 2.43 28.78
C ASP A 15 7.27 0.90 28.96
N TYR A 16 7.48 0.15 27.87
CA TYR A 16 7.40 -1.31 27.91
C TYR A 16 8.78 -1.95 28.08
N PRO A 17 8.93 -2.94 28.98
CA PRO A 17 10.09 -3.85 28.96
C PRO A 17 10.16 -4.62 27.64
N PHE A 18 11.37 -4.94 27.20
CA PHE A 18 11.59 -5.71 25.98
C PHE A 18 10.93 -7.09 26.04
N GLU A 19 10.98 -7.77 27.19
CA GLU A 19 10.27 -9.04 27.38
C GLU A 19 8.76 -8.91 27.13
N THR A 20 8.17 -7.77 27.51
CA THR A 20 6.74 -7.52 27.36
C THR A 20 6.41 -7.28 25.90
N LEU A 21 7.23 -6.51 25.19
CA LEU A 21 7.07 -6.29 23.75
C LEU A 21 7.20 -7.59 22.98
N TYR A 22 8.22 -8.39 23.27
CA TYR A 22 8.41 -9.72 22.68
C TYR A 22 7.17 -10.60 22.86
N ASN A 23 6.67 -10.72 24.09
CA ASN A 23 5.49 -11.52 24.40
C ASN A 23 4.22 -10.99 23.72
N ARG A 24 4.06 -9.67 23.62
CA ARG A 24 2.92 -9.06 22.90
C ARG A 24 2.98 -9.36 21.40
N VAL A 25 4.15 -9.34 20.78
CA VAL A 25 4.30 -9.74 19.36
C VAL A 25 3.97 -11.22 19.18
N LYS A 26 4.55 -12.09 20.02
CA LYS A 26 4.34 -13.54 19.96
C LYS A 26 2.87 -13.94 20.14
N SER A 27 2.16 -13.23 21.02
CA SER A 27 0.73 -13.42 21.26
C SER A 27 -0.19 -12.66 20.31
N LYS A 28 0.36 -12.01 19.27
CA LYS A 28 -0.38 -11.19 18.29
C LYS A 28 -1.21 -10.06 18.93
N LYS A 29 -0.79 -9.57 20.10
CA LYS A 29 -1.32 -8.34 20.73
C LYS A 29 -0.60 -7.08 20.27
N LEU A 30 0.59 -7.22 19.68
CA LEU A 30 1.32 -6.18 18.98
C LEU A 30 1.59 -6.68 17.55
N ILE A 31 0.88 -6.11 16.60
CA ILE A 31 0.97 -6.47 15.18
C ILE A 31 2.10 -5.67 14.55
N LEU A 32 3.15 -6.38 14.17
CA LEU A 32 4.16 -5.87 13.26
C LEU A 32 3.59 -6.02 11.86
N ASN A 33 3.25 -4.93 11.18
CA ASN A 33 2.70 -5.01 9.83
C ASN A 33 3.70 -5.75 8.91
N PRO A 34 3.31 -6.89 8.28
CA PRO A 34 4.20 -7.69 7.44
C PRO A 34 4.83 -6.89 6.28
N ASP A 35 4.16 -5.85 5.79
CA ASP A 35 4.68 -5.01 4.70
C ASP A 35 5.78 -4.07 5.17
N PHE A 36 5.66 -3.54 6.40
CA PHE A 36 6.73 -2.78 7.04
C PHE A 36 7.91 -3.68 7.43
N GLN A 37 7.65 -4.95 7.75
CA GLN A 37 8.70 -5.96 7.95
C GLN A 37 9.41 -6.33 6.65
N ARG A 38 8.72 -6.39 5.49
CA ARG A 38 9.35 -6.60 4.18
C ARG A 38 10.30 -5.47 3.79
N LYS A 39 10.05 -4.26 4.30
CA LYS A 39 10.95 -3.10 4.21
C LYS A 39 11.99 -3.03 5.32
N TYR A 40 12.14 -4.06 6.17
CA TYR A 40 13.19 -4.11 7.17
C TYR A 40 14.56 -4.04 6.48
N LYS A 41 15.23 -2.88 6.60
CA LYS A 41 16.48 -2.61 5.89
C LYS A 41 17.72 -2.87 6.74
N TRP A 42 17.56 -3.17 8.04
CA TRP A 42 18.74 -3.35 8.89
C TRP A 42 19.51 -4.63 8.57
N ASP A 43 18.84 -5.64 7.99
CA ASP A 43 19.45 -6.95 7.69
C ASP A 43 19.88 -7.13 6.22
N LYS A 44 19.75 -6.09 5.38
CA LYS A 44 20.06 -6.22 3.94
C LYS A 44 21.53 -6.54 3.66
N ASP A 45 22.43 -6.11 4.55
CA ASP A 45 23.88 -6.22 4.41
C ASP A 45 24.52 -6.89 5.64
N GLY A 46 23.77 -7.74 6.37
CA GLY A 46 24.20 -8.34 7.64
C GLY A 46 23.47 -7.75 8.85
N TRP A 47 23.88 -8.14 10.06
CA TRP A 47 23.25 -7.79 11.34
C TRP A 47 23.91 -6.62 12.06
N GLU A 48 24.86 -5.92 11.45
CA GLU A 48 25.62 -4.85 12.09
C GLU A 48 24.73 -3.75 12.68
N ARG A 49 23.68 -3.32 11.97
CA ARG A 49 22.76 -2.27 12.49
C ARG A 49 21.93 -2.79 13.67
N SER A 50 21.42 -4.00 13.54
CA SER A 50 20.68 -4.72 14.57
C SER A 50 21.55 -4.91 15.82
N SER A 51 22.82 -5.27 15.64
CA SER A 51 23.82 -5.45 16.69
C SER A 51 24.20 -4.14 17.37
N LYS A 52 24.39 -3.05 16.61
CA LYS A 52 24.62 -1.71 17.17
C LYS A 52 23.44 -1.20 18.00
N PHE A 53 22.21 -1.57 17.62
CA PHE A 53 21.03 -1.28 18.44
C PHE A 53 21.05 -2.05 19.76
N ILE A 54 21.36 -3.36 19.75
CA ILE A 54 21.51 -4.14 20.99
C ILE A 54 22.65 -3.58 21.85
N GLU A 55 23.79 -3.22 21.24
CA GLU A 55 24.91 -2.59 21.92
C GLU A 55 24.48 -1.27 22.60
N SER A 56 23.72 -0.44 21.89
CA SER A 56 23.17 0.82 22.43
C SER A 56 22.25 0.58 23.64
N CYS A 57 21.46 -0.51 23.61
CA CYS A 57 20.59 -0.89 24.73
C CYS A 57 21.42 -1.29 25.97
N LEU A 58 22.46 -2.12 25.78
CA LEU A 58 23.38 -2.52 26.85
C LEU A 58 24.16 -1.33 27.41
N MET A 59 24.48 -0.33 26.57
CA MET A 59 25.08 0.94 26.97
C MET A 59 24.10 1.90 27.65
N ARG A 60 22.81 1.56 27.71
CA ARG A 60 21.72 2.41 28.24
C ARG A 60 21.62 3.76 27.53
N ILE A 61 21.90 3.77 26.23
CA ILE A 61 21.70 4.95 25.38
C ILE A 61 20.19 5.18 25.22
N PRO A 62 19.69 6.42 25.36
CA PRO A 62 18.28 6.73 25.16
C PRO A 62 17.78 6.28 23.79
N LEU A 63 16.72 5.48 23.77
CA LEU A 63 16.11 4.96 22.55
C LEU A 63 15.00 5.90 22.05
N PRO A 64 14.88 6.11 20.73
CA PRO A 64 13.72 6.80 20.16
C PRO A 64 12.41 6.06 20.48
N SER A 65 11.35 6.82 20.78
CA SER A 65 10.03 6.26 21.05
C SER A 65 9.50 5.43 19.88
N CYS A 66 8.72 4.40 20.17
CA CYS A 66 7.88 3.69 19.19
C CYS A 66 6.45 4.27 19.23
N TYR A 67 5.74 4.15 18.12
CA TYR A 67 4.35 4.62 18.01
C TYR A 67 3.45 3.47 17.61
N PHE A 68 2.33 3.31 18.30
CA PHE A 68 1.36 2.25 18.08
C PHE A 68 -0.03 2.82 17.84
N ALA A 69 -0.83 2.26 16.92
CA ALA A 69 -2.26 2.54 16.80
C ALA A 69 -3.03 1.45 17.54
N GLU A 70 -3.99 1.84 18.37
CA GLU A 70 -4.92 0.91 19.03
C GLU A 70 -6.09 0.58 18.10
N GLU A 71 -6.37 -0.71 17.94
CA GLU A 71 -7.50 -1.24 17.16
C GLU A 71 -8.73 -1.47 18.07
N ASP A 72 -9.89 -1.67 17.45
CA ASP A 72 -11.16 -1.89 18.17
C ASP A 72 -11.15 -3.12 19.09
N ASP A 73 -10.40 -4.16 18.70
CA ASP A 73 -10.23 -5.39 19.46
C ASP A 73 -9.16 -5.30 20.57
N GLY A 74 -8.56 -4.12 20.75
CA GLY A 74 -7.52 -3.85 21.75
C GLY A 74 -6.12 -4.35 21.35
N THR A 75 -5.95 -4.85 20.12
CA THR A 75 -4.61 -5.07 19.56
C THR A 75 -3.94 -3.74 19.21
N HIS A 76 -2.62 -3.74 19.12
CA HIS A 76 -1.84 -2.57 18.74
C HIS A 76 -1.13 -2.83 17.42
N LEU A 77 -1.27 -1.93 16.45
CA LEU A 77 -0.50 -1.91 15.21
C LEU A 77 0.73 -1.03 15.36
N VAL A 78 1.93 -1.52 15.00
CA VAL A 78 3.14 -0.70 15.04
C VAL A 78 3.18 0.27 13.86
N ILE A 79 3.19 1.57 14.17
CA ILE A 79 3.27 2.70 13.24
C ILE A 79 4.73 3.10 12.99
N ASP A 80 5.50 3.24 14.07
CA ASP A 80 6.94 3.51 14.04
C ASP A 80 7.67 2.62 15.04
N GLY A 81 8.92 2.29 14.71
CA GLY A 81 9.78 1.43 15.52
C GLY A 81 9.76 -0.04 15.11
N VAL A 82 9.17 -0.38 13.95
CA VAL A 82 9.14 -1.76 13.41
C VAL A 82 10.55 -2.38 13.39
N GLN A 83 11.57 -1.62 13.01
CA GLN A 83 12.95 -2.11 12.99
C GLN A 83 13.48 -2.43 14.40
N ARG A 84 13.21 -1.58 15.39
CA ARG A 84 13.63 -1.81 16.79
C ARG A 84 12.93 -3.03 17.38
N ILE A 85 11.60 -3.10 17.25
CA ILE A 85 10.81 -4.21 17.81
C ILE A 85 11.13 -5.54 17.12
N THR A 86 11.30 -5.53 15.79
CA THR A 86 11.71 -6.72 15.04
C THR A 86 13.11 -7.17 15.44
N THR A 87 14.05 -6.25 15.66
CA THR A 87 15.40 -6.59 16.14
C THR A 87 15.35 -7.27 17.51
N ILE A 88 14.57 -6.73 18.46
CA ILE A 88 14.37 -7.33 19.78
C ILE A 88 13.83 -8.75 19.63
N GLN A 89 12.79 -8.92 18.81
CA GLN A 89 12.18 -10.22 18.58
C GLN A 89 13.17 -11.24 18.01
N ARG A 90 13.80 -10.92 16.87
CA ARG A 90 14.71 -11.83 16.16
C ARG A 90 15.92 -12.17 17.02
N PHE A 91 16.43 -11.22 17.79
CA PHE A 91 17.55 -11.49 18.70
C PHE A 91 17.14 -12.42 19.84
N PHE A 92 15.99 -12.17 20.48
CA PHE A 92 15.47 -13.02 21.57
C PHE A 92 15.13 -14.44 21.10
N ASP A 93 14.78 -14.60 19.83
CA ASP A 93 14.56 -15.89 19.17
C ASP A 93 15.87 -16.54 18.64
N ASP A 94 17.05 -16.00 18.98
CA ASP A 94 18.37 -16.50 18.57
C ASP A 94 18.58 -16.57 17.04
N GLU A 95 17.86 -15.74 16.27
CA GLU A 95 17.95 -15.74 14.80
C GLU A 95 19.27 -15.18 14.27
N PHE A 96 19.99 -14.39 15.07
CA PHE A 96 21.29 -13.84 14.70
C PHE A 96 22.25 -13.71 15.88
N SER A 97 23.54 -13.60 15.54
CA SER A 97 24.63 -13.35 16.48
C SER A 97 25.08 -11.89 16.36
N LEU A 98 25.51 -11.30 17.48
CA LEU A 98 26.00 -9.92 17.47
C LEU A 98 27.26 -9.79 16.61
N GLU A 99 27.31 -8.74 15.80
CA GLU A 99 28.46 -8.42 14.94
C GLU A 99 28.76 -6.92 14.90
N GLY A 100 30.03 -6.56 14.70
CA GLY A 100 30.46 -5.18 14.54
C GLY A 100 30.35 -4.36 15.83
N LEU A 101 30.50 -5.00 16.99
CA LEU A 101 30.46 -4.34 18.29
C LEU A 101 31.71 -3.50 18.53
N THR A 102 31.52 -2.35 19.17
CA THR A 102 32.61 -1.38 19.43
C THR A 102 32.99 -1.32 20.91
N THR A 103 32.00 -1.42 21.79
CA THR A 103 32.11 -1.31 23.25
C THR A 103 32.12 -2.69 23.90
N PHE A 104 31.19 -3.58 23.51
CA PHE A 104 31.01 -4.91 24.11
C PHE A 104 31.67 -6.02 23.27
N LYS A 105 32.96 -5.90 22.99
CA LYS A 105 33.67 -6.83 22.08
C LYS A 105 33.68 -8.28 22.56
N ASP A 106 33.51 -8.53 23.86
CA ASP A 106 33.39 -9.86 24.45
C ASP A 106 32.04 -10.54 24.17
N LEU A 107 31.08 -9.80 23.62
CA LEU A 107 29.78 -10.30 23.17
C LEU A 107 29.72 -10.54 21.66
N GLU A 108 30.79 -10.25 20.93
CA GLU A 108 30.88 -10.50 19.48
C GLU A 108 30.64 -12.00 19.18
N GLY A 109 29.81 -12.29 18.19
CA GLY A 109 29.42 -13.64 17.78
C GLY A 109 28.41 -14.33 18.70
N LYS A 110 28.03 -13.74 19.84
CA LYS A 110 27.07 -14.34 20.77
C LYS A 110 25.64 -14.11 20.33
N LYS A 111 24.80 -15.13 20.55
CA LYS A 111 23.35 -15.00 20.44
C LYS A 111 22.75 -14.57 21.78
N PHE A 112 21.44 -14.29 21.81
CA PHE A 112 20.76 -13.95 23.05
C PHE A 112 20.96 -15.04 24.10
N SER A 113 20.86 -16.33 23.72
CA SER A 113 21.06 -17.47 24.62
C SER A 113 22.43 -17.49 25.32
N ASP A 114 23.45 -16.87 24.73
CA ASP A 114 24.84 -16.89 25.19
C ASP A 114 25.23 -15.67 26.06
N LEU A 115 24.31 -14.73 26.28
CA LEU A 115 24.61 -13.44 26.93
C LEU A 115 24.80 -13.50 28.46
N GLY A 116 24.54 -14.63 29.11
CA GLY A 116 24.66 -14.78 30.55
C GLY A 116 23.86 -13.71 31.31
N LYS A 117 24.54 -12.90 32.14
CA LYS A 117 23.91 -11.84 32.95
C LYS A 117 23.25 -10.73 32.11
N TYR A 118 23.71 -10.50 30.88
CA TYR A 118 23.18 -9.43 30.02
C TYR A 118 21.79 -9.75 29.46
N LYS A 119 21.33 -11.00 29.55
CA LYS A 119 19.94 -11.36 29.19
C LYS A 119 18.93 -10.59 30.02
N SER A 120 19.04 -10.70 31.35
CA SER A 120 18.09 -10.07 32.26
C SER A 120 18.16 -8.54 32.18
N GLU A 121 19.33 -7.98 31.84
CA GLU A 121 19.46 -6.55 31.56
C GLU A 121 18.71 -6.14 30.28
N LEU A 122 18.82 -6.91 29.20
CA LEU A 122 18.04 -6.65 27.98
C LEU A 122 16.55 -6.87 28.16
N GLU A 123 16.13 -7.95 28.81
CA GLU A 123 14.71 -8.26 29.08
C GLU A 123 14.01 -7.11 29.85
N SER A 124 14.72 -6.54 30.83
CA SER A 124 14.23 -5.44 31.67
C SER A 124 14.44 -4.04 31.07
N THR A 125 15.23 -3.92 29.98
CA THR A 125 15.39 -2.66 29.26
C THR A 125 14.03 -2.19 28.74
N THR A 126 13.71 -0.91 28.94
CA THR A 126 12.44 -0.33 28.51
C THR A 126 12.62 0.59 27.31
N ILE A 127 11.59 0.64 26.47
CA ILE A 127 11.47 1.63 25.39
C ILE A 127 10.13 2.34 25.51
N ARG A 128 10.15 3.65 25.25
CA ARG A 128 8.94 4.46 25.26
C ARG A 128 8.07 4.09 24.07
N CYS A 129 6.81 3.81 24.35
CA CYS A 129 5.79 3.56 23.35
C CYS A 129 4.66 4.58 23.52
N ILE A 130 4.29 5.23 22.42
CA ILE A 130 3.18 6.19 22.38
C ILE A 130 2.03 5.50 21.67
N VAL A 131 0.99 5.15 22.43
CA VAL A 131 -0.22 4.53 21.89
C VAL A 131 -1.19 5.62 21.45
N LEU A 132 -1.48 5.69 20.17
CA LEU A 132 -2.58 6.47 19.60
C LEU A 132 -3.85 5.68 19.89
N ARG A 133 -4.69 6.22 20.76
CA ARG A 133 -5.96 5.60 21.13
C ARG A 133 -6.91 5.50 19.93
N LYS A 134 -7.76 4.48 19.91
CA LYS A 134 -8.69 4.19 18.81
C LYS A 134 -9.72 5.28 18.54
N GLU A 135 -9.98 6.15 19.52
CA GLU A 135 -10.89 7.29 19.34
C GLU A 135 -10.28 8.40 18.47
N ASN A 136 -8.98 8.33 18.16
CA ASN A 136 -8.35 9.29 17.27
C ASN A 136 -8.90 9.18 15.84
N PRO A 137 -9.26 10.32 15.21
CA PRO A 137 -9.61 10.35 13.80
C PRO A 137 -8.49 9.75 12.92
N LYS A 138 -8.83 8.82 12.03
CA LYS A 138 -7.86 8.11 11.17
C LYS A 138 -7.02 9.06 10.30
N ASN A 139 -7.59 10.18 9.87
CA ASN A 139 -6.86 11.22 9.14
C ASN A 139 -5.73 11.85 9.97
N LEU A 140 -5.92 12.03 11.29
CA LEU A 140 -4.85 12.52 12.17
C LEU A 140 -3.78 11.44 12.40
N ILE A 141 -4.19 10.17 12.51
CA ILE A 141 -3.25 9.05 12.58
C ILE A 141 -2.38 9.04 11.32
N SER A 142 -2.98 9.13 10.13
CA SER A 142 -2.27 9.24 8.84
C SER A 142 -1.30 10.43 8.80
N GLU A 143 -1.69 11.58 9.35
CA GLU A 143 -0.82 12.75 9.43
C GLU A 143 0.40 12.50 10.34
N ILE A 144 0.23 11.79 11.46
CA ILE A 144 1.36 11.36 12.29
C ILE A 144 2.28 10.41 11.50
N PHE A 145 1.72 9.44 10.78
CA PHE A 145 2.52 8.56 9.92
C PHE A 145 3.38 9.37 8.95
N SER A 146 2.78 10.35 8.25
CA SER A 146 3.52 11.20 7.32
C SER A 146 4.63 11.98 8.03
N ARG A 147 4.36 12.57 9.21
CA ARG A 147 5.33 13.39 9.95
C ARG A 147 6.47 12.56 10.57
N LEU A 148 6.18 11.37 11.11
CA LEU A 148 7.22 10.50 11.68
C LEU A 148 8.16 9.95 10.61
N ASN A 149 7.63 9.73 9.39
CA ASN A 149 8.41 9.26 8.27
C ASN A 149 9.22 10.38 7.56
N GLN A 150 9.04 11.66 7.93
CA GLN A 150 9.87 12.77 7.42
C GLN A 150 11.31 12.63 7.96
N GLY A 151 12.14 11.91 7.20
CA GLY A 151 13.54 11.59 7.55
C GLY A 151 13.89 10.10 7.41
N ALA A 152 12.88 9.24 7.29
CA ALA A 152 13.03 7.81 7.02
C ALA A 152 12.59 7.47 5.57
N VAL A 153 12.44 6.18 5.27
CA VAL A 153 11.87 5.73 4.00
C VAL A 153 10.38 6.03 4.02
N GLU A 154 9.97 7.04 3.25
CA GLU A 154 8.56 7.45 3.15
C GLU A 154 7.69 6.28 2.68
N LEU A 155 6.61 6.04 3.42
CA LEU A 155 5.57 5.08 3.05
C LEU A 155 4.72 5.67 1.93
N SER A 156 4.30 4.84 0.98
CA SER A 156 3.30 5.28 0.00
C SER A 156 1.95 5.48 0.68
N ASP A 157 1.09 6.29 0.07
CA ASP A 157 -0.28 6.47 0.52
C ASP A 157 -1.03 5.13 0.65
N GLN A 158 -0.76 4.18 -0.25
CA GLN A 158 -1.40 2.86 -0.20
C GLN A 158 -0.89 2.00 0.95
N GLU A 159 0.38 2.11 1.34
CA GLU A 159 0.92 1.44 2.53
C GLU A 159 0.30 2.00 3.81
N VAL A 160 0.08 3.31 3.86
CA VAL A 160 -0.65 3.93 4.97
C VAL A 160 -2.09 3.43 5.00
N ARG A 161 -2.78 3.32 3.85
CA ARG A 161 -4.15 2.74 3.79
C ARG A 161 -4.21 1.29 4.25
N HIS A 162 -3.27 0.46 3.81
CA HIS A 162 -3.18 -0.94 4.21
C HIS A 162 -3.08 -1.07 5.74
N ALA A 163 -2.30 -0.19 6.39
CA ALA A 163 -2.18 -0.14 7.84
C ALA A 163 -3.46 0.39 8.54
N LEU A 164 -4.10 1.44 8.03
CA LEU A 164 -5.22 2.12 8.70
C LEU A 164 -6.60 1.48 8.47
N TYR A 165 -6.73 0.68 7.41
CA TYR A 165 -8.00 0.10 7.00
C TYR A 165 -7.89 -1.43 6.80
N PRO A 166 -7.39 -2.19 7.79
CA PRO A 166 -7.28 -3.63 7.66
C PRO A 166 -8.67 -4.25 7.55
N GLY A 167 -8.89 -5.18 6.62
CA GLY A 167 -10.21 -5.78 6.47
C GLY A 167 -10.40 -6.63 5.21
N PRO A 168 -11.62 -7.14 4.99
CA PRO A 168 -11.99 -7.89 3.80
C PRO A 168 -11.68 -7.17 2.47
N LEU A 169 -11.89 -5.85 2.38
CA LEU A 169 -11.54 -5.10 1.17
C LEU A 169 -10.03 -5.10 0.95
N ASP A 170 -9.25 -4.75 1.97
CA ASP A 170 -7.79 -4.71 1.90
C ASP A 170 -7.18 -6.06 1.45
N LYS A 171 -7.63 -7.17 2.04
CA LYS A 171 -7.24 -8.53 1.63
C LYS A 171 -7.64 -8.86 0.20
N LEU A 172 -8.77 -8.34 -0.27
CA LEU A 172 -9.18 -8.50 -1.67
C LEU A 172 -8.26 -7.72 -2.61
N LEU A 173 -7.87 -6.50 -2.26
CA LEU A 173 -6.92 -5.71 -3.04
C LEU A 173 -5.57 -6.42 -3.15
N GLU A 174 -5.06 -6.98 -2.05
CA GLU A 174 -3.84 -7.79 -2.04
C GLU A 174 -3.95 -8.96 -3.02
N LYS A 175 -5.03 -9.74 -2.91
CA LYS A 175 -5.25 -10.90 -3.77
C LYS A 175 -5.35 -10.54 -5.26
N LEU A 176 -6.07 -9.48 -5.60
CA LEU A 176 -6.23 -9.05 -7.00
C LEU A 176 -4.97 -8.36 -7.54
N GLY A 177 -4.17 -7.74 -6.67
CA GLY A 177 -2.89 -7.13 -7.01
C GLY A 177 -1.85 -8.14 -7.49
N GLU A 178 -1.97 -9.41 -7.06
CA GLU A 178 -1.07 -10.51 -7.48
C GLU A 178 -1.35 -11.03 -8.91
N ILE A 179 -2.43 -10.60 -9.56
CA ILE A 179 -2.69 -10.95 -10.96
C ILE A 179 -1.55 -10.41 -11.84
N GLU A 180 -0.98 -11.25 -12.72
CA GLU A 180 0.25 -10.93 -13.46
C GLU A 180 0.21 -9.58 -14.20
N GLU A 181 -0.92 -9.24 -14.85
CA GLU A 181 -1.06 -7.97 -15.57
C GLU A 181 -1.07 -6.73 -14.66
N ILE A 182 -1.43 -6.90 -13.38
CA ILE A 182 -1.49 -5.86 -12.37
C ILE A 182 -0.15 -5.79 -11.63
N LYS A 183 0.34 -6.92 -11.14
CA LYS A 183 1.63 -7.04 -10.44
C LYS A 183 2.80 -6.51 -11.28
N ASN A 184 2.82 -6.87 -12.56
CA ASN A 184 3.90 -6.49 -13.48
C ASN A 184 3.61 -5.19 -14.24
N PHE A 185 2.61 -4.41 -13.81
CA PHE A 185 2.17 -3.22 -14.53
C PHE A 185 3.30 -2.20 -14.68
N GLY A 186 3.56 -1.80 -15.94
CA GLY A 186 4.59 -0.84 -16.30
C GLY A 186 6.04 -1.37 -16.17
N MET A 187 6.24 -2.65 -15.85
CA MET A 187 7.56 -3.28 -15.87
C MET A 187 8.02 -3.51 -17.31
N GLY A 188 9.28 -3.18 -17.59
CA GLY A 188 9.94 -3.63 -18.81
C GLY A 188 10.50 -5.05 -18.60
N PRO A 189 10.81 -5.81 -19.66
CA PRO A 189 11.38 -7.15 -19.56
C PRO A 189 12.75 -7.25 -18.84
N LYS A 190 13.29 -6.15 -18.31
CA LYS A 190 14.57 -6.07 -17.59
C LYS A 190 14.51 -5.19 -16.32
N SER A 191 13.34 -4.85 -15.80
CA SER A 191 13.25 -4.03 -14.58
C SER A 191 12.99 -4.89 -13.36
N GLU A 192 14.05 -5.33 -12.68
CA GLU A 192 14.02 -5.72 -11.27
C GLU A 192 13.88 -4.46 -10.40
N LYS A 193 12.79 -3.71 -10.56
CA LYS A 193 12.44 -2.71 -9.55
C LYS A 193 11.62 -3.42 -8.50
N ASP A 194 12.15 -3.47 -7.28
CA ASP A 194 11.41 -3.68 -6.03
C ASP A 194 10.23 -2.70 -5.97
N LYS A 195 9.12 -3.02 -6.65
CA LYS A 195 7.87 -2.28 -6.57
C LYS A 195 7.14 -2.69 -5.29
N ASN A 196 7.77 -2.42 -4.16
CA ASN A 196 7.28 -2.83 -2.84
C ASN A 196 6.50 -1.71 -2.12
N ASN A 197 5.77 -0.88 -2.87
CA ASN A 197 4.98 0.24 -2.33
C ASN A 197 3.46 0.03 -2.48
N LEU A 198 3.03 -1.22 -2.67
CA LEU A 198 1.63 -1.61 -2.89
C LEU A 198 0.94 -0.92 -4.08
N GLU A 199 1.70 -0.57 -5.13
CA GLU A 199 1.16 0.10 -6.33
C GLU A 199 0.06 -0.74 -7.01
N ALA A 200 0.21 -2.07 -7.01
CA ALA A 200 -0.77 -2.99 -7.58
C ALA A 200 -2.11 -2.94 -6.83
N GLN A 201 -2.06 -2.86 -5.50
CA GLN A 201 -3.24 -2.74 -4.64
C GLN A 201 -3.93 -1.39 -4.85
N GLU A 202 -3.17 -0.29 -4.97
CA GLU A 202 -3.74 1.02 -5.31
C GLU A 202 -4.41 0.97 -6.70
N GLN A 203 -3.78 0.29 -7.66
CA GLN A 203 -4.33 0.11 -8.99
C GLN A 203 -5.68 -0.63 -8.97
N VAL A 204 -5.80 -1.68 -8.15
CA VAL A 204 -7.08 -2.36 -7.93
C VAL A 204 -8.08 -1.45 -7.23
N LEU A 205 -7.67 -0.72 -6.19
CA LEU A 205 -8.53 0.18 -5.43
C LEU A 205 -9.13 1.27 -6.32
N ARG A 206 -8.33 1.83 -7.24
CA ARG A 206 -8.79 2.83 -8.21
C ARG A 206 -9.90 2.31 -9.12
N PHE A 207 -9.86 1.04 -9.53
CA PHE A 207 -10.95 0.45 -10.32
C PHE A 207 -12.29 0.48 -9.58
N PHE A 208 -12.28 0.25 -8.27
CA PHE A 208 -13.50 0.29 -7.48
C PHE A 208 -13.92 1.72 -7.13
N ALA A 209 -12.96 2.54 -6.67
CA ALA A 209 -13.22 3.89 -6.19
C ALA A 209 -13.62 4.85 -7.32
N LEU A 210 -12.94 4.79 -8.47
CA LEU A 210 -13.21 5.74 -9.57
C LEU A 210 -14.41 5.33 -10.44
N LYS A 211 -15.14 4.28 -10.08
CA LYS A 211 -16.35 3.86 -10.80
C LYS A 211 -17.46 4.93 -10.68
N GLY A 212 -18.25 5.13 -11.74
CA GLY A 212 -19.38 6.06 -11.73
C GLY A 212 -19.03 7.50 -12.12
N ASP A 213 -19.83 8.47 -11.70
CA ASP A 213 -19.81 9.87 -12.16
C ASP A 213 -18.77 10.77 -11.47
N LEU A 214 -18.08 10.26 -10.44
CA LEU A 214 -17.10 10.99 -9.63
C LEU A 214 -17.70 12.25 -8.97
N THR A 215 -18.99 12.25 -8.62
CA THR A 215 -19.66 13.43 -8.03
C THR A 215 -18.91 13.96 -6.80
N ASP A 216 -18.50 13.08 -5.88
CA ASP A 216 -17.81 13.44 -4.63
C ASP A 216 -16.28 13.56 -4.76
N TYR A 217 -15.74 13.56 -5.99
CA TYR A 217 -14.29 13.61 -6.21
C TYR A 217 -13.78 15.06 -6.34
N GLU A 218 -13.02 15.51 -5.34
CA GLU A 218 -12.48 16.88 -5.21
C GLU A 218 -11.01 17.02 -5.68
N ASP A 219 -10.61 16.34 -6.75
CA ASP A 219 -9.25 16.39 -7.33
C ASP A 219 -8.10 15.96 -6.40
N LYS A 220 -8.44 15.36 -5.25
CA LYS A 220 -7.48 14.78 -4.29
C LYS A 220 -7.65 13.27 -4.26
N LEU A 221 -6.96 12.58 -5.17
CA LEU A 221 -7.02 11.12 -5.30
C LEU A 221 -6.78 10.42 -3.97
N SER A 222 -5.72 10.78 -3.26
CA SER A 222 -5.33 10.13 -2.02
C SER A 222 -6.48 10.10 -1.00
N LYS A 223 -7.04 11.29 -0.71
CA LYS A 223 -8.21 11.44 0.17
C LYS A 223 -9.43 10.67 -0.33
N TYR A 224 -9.66 10.63 -1.64
CA TYR A 224 -10.79 9.91 -2.23
C TYR A 224 -10.66 8.39 -2.05
N LEU A 225 -9.46 7.86 -2.22
CA LEU A 225 -9.16 6.45 -1.98
C LEU A 225 -9.21 6.10 -0.48
N ASP A 226 -8.78 7.00 0.40
CA ASP A 226 -8.91 6.84 1.87
C ASP A 226 -10.39 6.70 2.27
N ASN A 227 -11.23 7.63 1.81
CA ASN A 227 -12.67 7.60 2.07
C ASN A 227 -13.33 6.32 1.55
N TYR A 228 -12.89 5.82 0.39
CA TYR A 228 -13.40 4.56 -0.16
C TYR A 228 -13.01 3.37 0.72
N MET A 229 -11.73 3.29 1.14
CA MET A 229 -11.26 2.24 2.05
C MET A 229 -12.02 2.26 3.37
N GLU A 230 -12.23 3.44 3.95
CA GLU A 230 -12.98 3.59 5.20
C GLU A 230 -14.43 3.09 5.08
N LYS A 231 -15.13 3.55 4.05
CA LYS A 231 -16.55 3.21 3.84
C LYS A 231 -16.77 1.73 3.51
N HIS A 232 -15.82 1.11 2.81
CA HIS A 232 -15.96 -0.25 2.27
C HIS A 232 -15.03 -1.26 2.98
N GLN A 233 -14.43 -0.90 4.11
CA GLN A 233 -13.46 -1.74 4.85
C GLN A 233 -13.98 -3.16 5.08
N ASN A 234 -15.24 -3.27 5.53
CA ASN A 234 -15.86 -4.50 6.04
C ASN A 234 -16.82 -5.14 5.03
N LEU A 235 -16.32 -5.54 3.86
CA LEU A 235 -17.13 -6.29 2.89
C LEU A 235 -17.60 -7.64 3.44
N THR A 236 -18.86 -8.00 3.15
CA THR A 236 -19.37 -9.36 3.35
C THR A 236 -18.75 -10.33 2.34
N LEU A 237 -18.76 -11.63 2.63
CA LEU A 237 -18.26 -12.65 1.70
C LEU A 237 -18.93 -12.61 0.32
N LYS A 238 -20.21 -12.21 0.26
CA LYS A 238 -20.95 -12.06 -1.00
C LYS A 238 -20.41 -10.86 -1.79
N GLU A 239 -20.22 -9.72 -1.14
CA GLU A 239 -19.65 -8.52 -1.76
C GLU A 239 -18.21 -8.77 -2.22
N THR A 240 -17.37 -9.38 -1.39
CA THR A 240 -15.99 -9.73 -1.75
C THR A 240 -15.94 -10.58 -3.03
N LYS A 241 -16.82 -11.59 -3.15
CA LYS A 241 -16.91 -12.40 -4.38
C LYS A 241 -17.38 -11.57 -5.58
N SER A 242 -18.42 -10.75 -5.39
CA SER A 242 -18.94 -9.87 -6.44
C SER A 242 -17.88 -8.91 -6.96
N TYR A 243 -17.10 -8.29 -6.07
CA TYR A 243 -16.03 -7.35 -6.43
C TYR A 243 -14.90 -8.08 -7.17
N ALA A 244 -14.52 -9.28 -6.71
CA ALA A 244 -13.52 -10.09 -7.38
C ALA A 244 -13.95 -10.46 -8.81
N THR A 245 -15.19 -10.90 -8.99
CA THR A 245 -15.75 -11.21 -10.31
C THR A 245 -15.78 -9.97 -11.20
N GLU A 246 -16.29 -8.84 -10.69
CA GLU A 246 -16.38 -7.60 -11.46
C GLU A 246 -15.00 -7.15 -11.99
N PHE A 247 -13.99 -7.16 -11.12
CA PHE A 247 -12.62 -6.79 -11.50
C PHE A 247 -12.03 -7.73 -12.54
N THR A 248 -12.14 -9.04 -12.30
CA THR A 248 -11.51 -10.06 -13.16
C THR A 248 -12.17 -10.14 -14.53
N GLU A 249 -13.50 -9.98 -14.60
CA GLU A 249 -14.23 -9.91 -15.87
C GLU A 249 -13.87 -8.65 -16.66
N ALA A 250 -13.77 -7.49 -16.00
CA ALA A 250 -13.34 -6.26 -16.66
C ALA A 250 -11.92 -6.40 -17.23
N LEU A 251 -11.00 -6.99 -16.48
CA LEU A 251 -9.64 -7.26 -16.92
C LEU A 251 -9.60 -8.26 -18.09
N ASP A 252 -10.38 -9.34 -18.04
CA ASP A 252 -10.46 -10.33 -19.12
C ASP A 252 -11.01 -9.74 -20.42
N LYS A 253 -12.00 -8.83 -20.34
CA LYS A 253 -12.49 -8.07 -21.49
C LYS A 253 -11.38 -7.21 -22.11
N CYS A 254 -10.61 -6.49 -21.28
CA CYS A 254 -9.45 -5.73 -21.75
C CYS A 254 -8.39 -6.66 -22.40
N LYS A 255 -8.07 -7.80 -21.79
CA LYS A 255 -7.13 -8.79 -22.34
C LYS A 255 -7.62 -9.36 -23.67
N THR A 256 -8.91 -9.64 -23.79
CA THR A 256 -9.53 -10.13 -25.03
C THR A 256 -9.34 -9.17 -26.20
N VAL A 257 -9.42 -7.85 -25.96
CA VAL A 257 -9.25 -6.83 -27.01
C VAL A 257 -7.78 -6.57 -27.32
N PHE A 258 -6.96 -6.39 -26.30
CA PHE A 258 -5.61 -5.82 -26.48
C PHE A 258 -4.49 -6.85 -26.40
N GLY A 259 -4.74 -8.04 -25.83
CA GLY A 259 -3.73 -9.08 -25.64
C GLY A 259 -2.52 -8.54 -24.88
N LYS A 260 -1.33 -8.72 -25.46
CA LYS A 260 -0.06 -8.25 -24.87
C LYS A 260 0.10 -6.73 -24.84
N ASP A 261 -0.66 -5.99 -25.66
CA ASP A 261 -0.60 -4.52 -25.73
C ASP A 261 -1.61 -3.84 -24.78
N ILE A 262 -2.10 -4.55 -23.76
CA ILE A 262 -3.09 -4.05 -22.81
C ILE A 262 -2.58 -2.79 -22.09
N PHE A 263 -3.41 -1.74 -22.10
CA PHE A 263 -3.11 -0.44 -21.51
C PHE A 263 -1.89 0.26 -22.13
N ILE A 264 -1.57 0.00 -23.40
CA ILE A 264 -0.44 0.62 -24.13
C ILE A 264 -0.95 1.40 -25.34
N ASP A 265 -0.41 2.61 -25.55
CA ASP A 265 -0.55 3.33 -26.83
C ASP A 265 0.47 2.80 -27.83
N THR A 266 0.01 2.00 -28.79
CA THR A 266 0.85 1.37 -29.81
C THR A 266 1.36 2.35 -30.87
N ASN A 267 0.88 3.61 -30.89
CA ASN A 267 1.37 4.65 -31.80
C ASN A 267 2.71 5.25 -31.33
N LYS A 268 3.05 5.11 -30.05
CA LYS A 268 4.28 5.69 -29.49
C LYS A 268 5.48 4.77 -29.75
N GLN A 269 6.63 5.38 -30.05
CA GLN A 269 7.91 4.66 -30.15
C GLN A 269 8.24 3.94 -28.83
N ARG A 270 8.00 4.61 -27.70
CA ARG A 270 8.16 4.02 -26.37
C ARG A 270 6.83 3.43 -25.90
N ARG A 271 6.66 2.13 -26.12
CA ARG A 271 5.50 1.35 -25.66
C ARG A 271 5.60 1.09 -24.17
N ARG A 272 4.74 1.72 -23.38
CA ARG A 272 4.63 1.53 -21.93
C ARG A 272 3.18 1.56 -21.51
N GLN A 273 2.88 0.76 -20.49
CA GLN A 273 1.58 0.81 -19.85
C GLN A 273 1.38 2.15 -19.15
N SER A 274 0.15 2.66 -19.17
CA SER A 274 -0.21 3.92 -18.52
C SER A 274 -1.42 3.73 -17.65
N MET A 275 -1.36 4.28 -16.43
CA MET A 275 -2.48 4.23 -15.49
C MET A 275 -3.75 4.88 -16.05
N VAL A 276 -3.58 5.90 -16.91
CA VAL A 276 -4.69 6.55 -17.60
C VAL A 276 -5.43 5.58 -18.51
N TYR A 277 -4.70 4.76 -19.25
CA TYR A 277 -5.30 3.79 -20.17
C TYR A 277 -5.94 2.64 -19.39
N TYR A 278 -5.31 2.25 -18.27
CA TYR A 278 -5.89 1.31 -17.32
C TYR A 278 -7.25 1.78 -16.79
N ASP A 279 -7.31 2.96 -16.16
CA ASP A 279 -8.57 3.46 -15.58
C ASP A 279 -9.65 3.53 -16.67
N LEU A 280 -9.31 4.13 -17.82
CA LEU A 280 -10.27 4.34 -18.90
C LEU A 280 -10.84 3.03 -19.44
N LEU A 281 -9.99 2.05 -19.77
CA LEU A 281 -10.39 0.81 -20.41
C LEU A 281 -11.09 -0.14 -19.45
N MET A 282 -10.57 -0.26 -18.21
CA MET A 282 -11.18 -1.13 -17.21
C MET A 282 -12.62 -0.71 -16.90
N HIS A 283 -12.88 0.58 -16.70
CA HIS A 283 -14.24 1.05 -16.39
C HIS A 283 -15.18 0.97 -17.58
N SER A 284 -14.70 1.30 -18.78
CA SER A 284 -15.55 1.39 -19.98
C SER A 284 -15.91 0.03 -20.57
N LEU A 285 -15.04 -0.98 -20.45
CA LEU A 285 -15.33 -2.34 -20.91
C LEU A 285 -16.03 -3.19 -19.86
N ALA A 286 -15.95 -2.85 -18.56
CA ALA A 286 -16.65 -3.55 -17.50
C ALA A 286 -18.15 -3.80 -17.79
N PRO A 287 -18.96 -2.79 -18.22
CA PRO A 287 -20.39 -3.01 -18.49
C PRO A 287 -20.69 -3.69 -19.83
N VAL A 288 -19.71 -3.90 -20.71
CA VAL A 288 -19.94 -4.47 -22.05
C VAL A 288 -20.01 -5.98 -21.98
N GLU A 289 -21.01 -6.60 -22.61
CA GLU A 289 -21.14 -8.05 -22.70
C GLU A 289 -19.91 -8.71 -23.36
N ILE A 290 -19.42 -9.82 -22.80
CA ILE A 290 -18.18 -10.46 -23.27
C ILE A 290 -18.26 -10.94 -24.72
N ASN A 291 -19.43 -11.39 -25.17
CA ASN A 291 -19.64 -11.81 -26.56
C ASN A 291 -19.51 -10.61 -27.52
N THR A 292 -20.10 -9.48 -27.16
CA THR A 292 -19.95 -8.21 -27.90
C THR A 292 -18.49 -7.78 -27.95
N VAL A 293 -17.76 -7.87 -26.83
CA VAL A 293 -16.32 -7.55 -26.79
C VAL A 293 -15.54 -8.44 -27.76
N ARG A 294 -15.81 -9.75 -27.78
CA ARG A 294 -15.14 -10.71 -28.68
C ARG A 294 -15.44 -10.42 -30.14
N GLU A 295 -16.69 -10.17 -30.48
CA GLU A 295 -17.13 -9.87 -31.85
C GLU A 295 -16.57 -8.54 -32.36
N LYS A 296 -16.54 -7.51 -31.51
CA LYS A 296 -16.16 -6.13 -31.88
C LYS A 296 -14.70 -5.80 -31.54
N LYS A 297 -13.90 -6.78 -31.12
CA LYS A 297 -12.52 -6.56 -30.63
C LYS A 297 -11.66 -5.69 -31.56
N GLU A 298 -11.71 -5.94 -32.87
CA GLU A 298 -10.89 -5.20 -33.85
C GLU A 298 -11.38 -3.76 -34.02
N ASN A 299 -12.70 -3.53 -33.91
CA ASN A 299 -13.27 -2.19 -33.96
C ASN A 299 -12.89 -1.40 -32.70
N ILE A 300 -12.99 -2.02 -31.52
CA ILE A 300 -12.60 -1.40 -30.24
C ILE A 300 -11.11 -1.05 -30.26
N LYS A 301 -10.25 -1.95 -30.75
CA LYS A 301 -8.80 -1.71 -30.87
C LYS A 301 -8.48 -0.55 -31.82
N LYS A 302 -9.18 -0.46 -32.96
CA LYS A 302 -9.05 0.67 -33.90
C LYS A 302 -9.53 1.98 -33.28
N ALA A 303 -10.68 1.97 -32.61
CA ALA A 303 -11.23 3.13 -31.91
C ALA A 303 -10.27 3.64 -30.81
N PHE A 304 -9.65 2.74 -30.05
CA PHE A 304 -8.65 3.13 -29.04
C PHE A 304 -7.39 3.74 -29.68
N THR A 305 -6.95 3.18 -30.83
CA THR A 305 -5.84 3.74 -31.61
C THR A 305 -6.17 5.14 -32.13
N GLU A 306 -7.42 5.37 -32.56
CA GLU A 306 -7.92 6.69 -32.97
C GLU A 306 -7.96 7.68 -31.79
N LEU A 307 -8.46 7.24 -30.63
CA LEU A 307 -8.44 8.05 -29.40
C LEU A 307 -7.02 8.50 -29.06
N CYS A 308 -6.04 7.58 -29.14
CA CYS A 308 -4.65 7.89 -28.90
C CYS A 308 -4.07 8.92 -29.90
N ARG A 309 -4.66 9.12 -31.09
CA ARG A 309 -4.23 10.16 -32.03
C ARG A 309 -4.98 11.48 -31.84
N ASN A 310 -6.06 11.49 -31.06
CA ASN A 310 -6.86 12.68 -30.82
C ASN A 310 -6.06 13.73 -30.04
N LYS A 311 -5.99 14.96 -30.58
CA LYS A 311 -5.21 16.06 -29.98
C LYS A 311 -5.73 16.45 -28.59
N ASP A 312 -7.04 16.45 -28.38
CA ASP A 312 -7.64 16.81 -27.09
C ASP A 312 -7.45 15.71 -26.04
N PHE A 313 -7.45 14.45 -26.47
CA PHE A 313 -7.06 13.34 -25.62
C PHE A 313 -5.58 13.46 -25.21
N GLN A 314 -4.66 13.67 -26.16
CA GLN A 314 -3.24 13.85 -25.84
C GLN A 314 -2.97 15.04 -24.92
N LYS A 315 -3.67 16.16 -25.10
CA LYS A 315 -3.61 17.30 -24.15
C LYS A 315 -4.01 16.90 -22.73
N SER A 316 -5.00 16.02 -22.58
CA SER A 316 -5.44 15.53 -21.26
C SER A 316 -4.46 14.57 -20.58
N LEU A 317 -3.41 14.13 -21.30
CA LEU A 317 -2.33 13.30 -20.74
C LEU A 317 -1.17 14.15 -20.19
N SER A 318 -1.26 15.48 -20.27
CA SER A 318 -0.20 16.41 -19.87
C SER A 318 -0.66 17.28 -18.70
N GLY A 319 -0.16 16.99 -17.50
CA GLY A 319 -0.53 17.71 -16.27
C GLY A 319 -1.96 17.40 -15.79
N GLY A 320 -2.22 17.52 -14.48
CA GLY A 320 -3.57 17.32 -13.92
C GLY A 320 -4.19 15.97 -14.26
N LEU A 321 -3.38 14.91 -14.37
CA LEU A 321 -3.81 13.56 -14.77
C LEU A 321 -4.91 12.99 -13.86
N GLN A 322 -4.92 13.44 -12.62
CA GLN A 322 -5.85 12.99 -11.60
C GLN A 322 -7.01 13.96 -11.43
N ASN A 323 -7.06 15.10 -12.12
CA ASN A 323 -8.17 16.05 -11.98
C ASN A 323 -9.45 15.46 -12.60
N LYS A 324 -10.58 15.64 -11.93
CA LYS A 324 -11.93 15.24 -12.33
C LYS A 324 -12.24 15.69 -13.74
N ALA A 325 -11.97 16.96 -14.06
CA ALA A 325 -12.17 17.50 -15.41
C ALA A 325 -11.39 16.72 -16.47
N SER A 326 -10.13 16.36 -16.20
CA SER A 326 -9.31 15.55 -17.12
C SER A 326 -9.81 14.12 -17.23
N ILE A 327 -10.25 13.50 -16.14
CA ILE A 327 -10.83 12.15 -16.15
C ILE A 327 -12.12 12.13 -16.97
N LEU A 328 -13.06 13.02 -16.67
CA LEU A 328 -14.35 13.10 -17.36
C LEU A 328 -14.18 13.42 -18.86
N LYS A 329 -13.25 14.32 -19.22
CA LYS A 329 -12.94 14.60 -20.63
C LYS A 329 -12.46 13.35 -21.38
N ARG A 330 -11.58 12.55 -20.77
CA ARG A 330 -11.09 11.29 -21.36
C ARG A 330 -12.20 10.28 -21.54
N ARG A 331 -13.08 10.14 -20.54
CA ARG A 331 -14.26 9.26 -20.60
C ARG A 331 -15.19 9.67 -21.73
N ALA A 332 -15.59 10.93 -21.82
CA ALA A 332 -16.49 11.42 -22.86
C ALA A 332 -15.93 11.20 -24.28
N LEU A 333 -14.64 11.49 -24.49
CA LEU A 333 -13.98 11.24 -25.79
C LEU A 333 -13.95 9.75 -26.15
N TRP A 334 -13.73 8.89 -25.16
CA TRP A 334 -13.67 7.44 -25.36
C TRP A 334 -15.03 6.81 -25.55
N GLU A 335 -16.01 7.13 -24.72
CA GLU A 335 -17.39 6.61 -24.80
C GLU A 335 -17.98 6.84 -26.19
N SER A 336 -17.79 8.02 -26.78
CA SER A 336 -18.25 8.31 -28.15
C SER A 336 -17.64 7.38 -29.21
N LEU A 337 -16.37 7.00 -29.05
CA LEU A 337 -15.68 6.11 -29.98
C LEU A 337 -16.02 4.64 -29.71
N LEU A 338 -16.15 4.26 -28.44
CA LEU A 338 -16.49 2.91 -28.01
C LEU A 338 -17.91 2.53 -28.45
N GLU A 339 -18.88 3.41 -28.24
CA GLU A 339 -20.27 3.23 -28.69
C GLU A 339 -20.34 2.99 -30.20
N LYS A 340 -19.63 3.79 -31.00
CA LYS A 340 -19.53 3.60 -32.46
C LYS A 340 -18.86 2.28 -32.82
N ALA A 341 -17.84 1.86 -32.08
CA ALA A 341 -17.14 0.60 -32.32
C ALA A 341 -18.02 -0.62 -32.04
N ILE A 342 -18.87 -0.54 -31.01
CA ILE A 342 -19.77 -1.61 -30.59
C ILE A 342 -21.00 -1.68 -31.49
N HIS A 343 -21.71 -0.57 -31.67
CA HIS A 343 -23.03 -0.54 -32.32
C HIS A 343 -22.98 -0.21 -33.82
N GLY A 344 -21.83 0.21 -34.36
CA GLY A 344 -21.73 0.76 -35.71
C GLY A 344 -22.26 2.21 -35.78
N ARG A 345 -22.11 2.89 -36.92
CA ARG A 345 -22.68 4.24 -37.10
C ARG A 345 -24.20 4.15 -36.95
N ARG A 346 -24.77 4.86 -35.98
CA ARG A 346 -26.15 5.35 -36.11
C ARG A 346 -26.22 6.40 -37.21
#